data_AF-A0A927M051-F1
#
_entry.id   AF-A0A927M051-F1
#
_cell.length_a   1.000
_cell.length_b   1.000
_cell.length_c   1.000
_cell.angle_alpha   90.00
_cell.angle_beta   90.00
_cell.angle_gamma   90.00
#
_symmetry.space_group_name_H-M   'P 1'
#
loop_
_entity.id
_entity.type
_entity.pdbx_description
1 polymer ?
#
loop_
_entity_poly.entity_id
_entity_poly.type
_entity_poly.pdbx_seq_one_letter_code
_entity_poly.pdbx_strand_id
1 'polypeptide(L)'
;MYSDGAWVDELRCPIPARLCPYADEVQDWLVDWADRVGGPLDSEARGRLARGGVARYAGRLYPDATEADLQVLSALFTWFFLLDDACDATRRPRPAEVAALCDGVLRLLRHPPGTAGSRPANQSPAAPGTRSPNGPAARLTSPPQTRSANQPGPRPEPFDGPLRRMLTDAWQVPSRRMSASWRDRFVDAVAHHLDGVVTEATNKATGRLPSVAEYVPLRRATSAAYVSYALIEFATGRPVPNAVYHHPAVREVAATANDLLSWFNDLLSLDRDAATSGGHNLVLAVAREQGIPVEAAVRVVVRRWQRSMRRFVELRDAVPSFGSALDGSLREYLEGVANSVRGTMDWSLESGRYRDALPPARPANSAVRLERLPGPTPLTRDDFPAAP
;
A
#
# COMPACT_ATOMS: atom_id res chain seq x y z
N MET A 1 -18.61 -18.77 11.15
CA MET A 1 -17.43 -18.21 11.82
C MET A 1 -16.38 -19.30 11.80
N TYR A 2 -15.50 -19.29 10.80
CA TYR A 2 -14.52 -20.35 10.52
C TYR A 2 -13.30 -20.28 11.46
N SER A 3 -13.21 -19.23 12.28
CA SER A 3 -12.09 -18.98 13.18
C SER A 3 -12.61 -18.55 14.54
N ASP A 4 -12.38 -19.38 15.54
CA ASP A 4 -12.50 -19.07 16.97
C ASP A 4 -11.33 -18.21 17.49
N GLY A 5 -10.43 -17.75 16.60
CA GLY A 5 -9.36 -16.80 16.89
C GLY A 5 -8.19 -17.38 17.69
N ALA A 6 -8.27 -18.64 18.11
CA ALA A 6 -7.26 -19.30 18.97
C ALA A 6 -5.85 -19.33 18.36
N TRP A 7 -5.73 -19.24 17.03
CA TRP A 7 -4.45 -19.22 16.33
C TRP A 7 -3.68 -17.89 16.49
N VAL A 8 -4.34 -16.79 16.89
CA VAL A 8 -3.68 -15.47 17.02
C VAL A 8 -2.54 -15.54 18.03
N ASP A 9 -2.75 -16.22 19.16
CA ASP A 9 -1.74 -16.42 20.20
C ASP A 9 -0.55 -17.30 19.74
N GLU A 10 -0.74 -18.07 18.67
CA GLU A 10 0.29 -18.93 18.07
C GLU A 10 1.19 -18.18 17.06
N LEU A 11 0.76 -17.02 16.57
CA LEU A 11 1.51 -16.20 15.60
C LEU A 11 2.43 -15.19 16.30
N ARG A 12 3.44 -15.72 16.99
CA ARG A 12 4.43 -14.90 17.69
C ARG A 12 5.31 -14.13 16.69
N CYS A 13 5.31 -12.81 16.78
CA CYS A 13 6.19 -11.92 16.03
C CYS A 13 7.36 -11.46 16.92
N PRO A 14 8.63 -11.80 16.58
CA PRO A 14 9.79 -11.43 17.39
C PRO A 14 10.21 -9.96 17.21
N ILE A 15 9.57 -9.24 16.28
CA ILE A 15 9.85 -7.84 15.99
C ILE A 15 9.17 -6.97 17.07
N PRO A 16 9.89 -6.06 17.75
CA PRO A 16 9.32 -5.20 18.78
C PRO A 16 8.19 -4.30 18.25
N ALA A 17 7.12 -4.15 19.02
CA ALA A 17 6.09 -3.15 18.72
C ALA A 17 6.66 -1.74 18.91
N ARG A 18 6.37 -0.86 17.95
CA ARG A 18 6.70 0.56 18.02
C ARG A 18 5.52 1.37 17.49
N LEU A 19 5.37 2.59 17.96
CA LEU A 19 4.35 3.54 17.51
C LEU A 19 4.94 4.95 17.54
N CYS A 20 4.78 5.69 16.45
CA CYS A 20 5.15 7.09 16.38
C CYS A 20 4.34 7.91 17.40
N PRO A 21 4.98 8.79 18.20
CA PRO A 21 4.29 9.57 19.24
C PRO A 21 3.21 10.51 18.67
N TYR A 22 3.33 10.92 17.41
CA TYR A 22 2.39 11.82 16.74
C TYR A 22 1.17 11.11 16.14
N ALA A 23 1.05 9.79 16.27
CA ALA A 23 0.04 9.02 15.55
C ALA A 23 -1.41 9.44 15.85
N ASP A 24 -1.71 9.82 17.08
CA ASP A 24 -3.06 10.24 17.47
C ASP A 24 -3.37 11.67 17.02
N GLU A 25 -2.43 12.59 17.18
CA GLU A 25 -2.54 13.97 16.69
C GLU A 25 -2.72 14.00 15.16
N VAL A 26 -1.97 13.16 14.44
CA VAL A 26 -2.10 13.03 12.99
C VAL A 26 -3.42 12.35 12.60
N GLN A 27 -3.99 11.47 13.44
CA GLN A 27 -5.29 10.87 13.16
C GLN A 27 -6.42 11.90 13.14
N ASP A 28 -6.38 12.87 14.06
CA ASP A 28 -7.33 13.97 14.10
C ASP A 28 -7.14 14.90 12.89
N TRP A 29 -5.89 15.26 12.59
CA TRP A 29 -5.56 16.04 11.39
C TRP A 29 -6.05 15.38 10.09
N LEU A 30 -5.96 14.05 10.00
CA LEU A 30 -6.29 13.28 8.80
C LEU A 30 -7.78 13.34 8.45
N VAL A 31 -8.65 13.39 9.47
CA VAL A 31 -10.10 13.55 9.27
C VAL A 31 -10.39 14.92 8.64
N ASP A 32 -9.81 15.98 9.20
CA ASP A 32 -9.98 17.34 8.68
C ASP A 32 -9.35 17.49 7.28
N TRP A 33 -8.20 16.86 7.05
CA TRP A 33 -7.56 16.85 5.73
C TRP A 33 -8.45 16.19 4.67
N ALA A 34 -9.06 15.05 4.99
CA ALA A 34 -9.94 14.34 4.06
C ALA A 34 -11.16 15.20 3.68
N ASP A 35 -11.78 15.89 4.65
CA ASP A 35 -12.89 16.82 4.39
C ASP A 35 -12.47 17.99 3.49
N ARG A 36 -11.30 18.60 3.74
CA ARG A 36 -10.84 19.76 2.98
C ARG A 36 -10.46 19.40 1.54
N VAL A 37 -9.75 18.28 1.34
CA VAL A 37 -9.15 17.93 0.06
C VAL A 37 -10.05 17.02 -0.77
N GLY A 38 -10.59 15.97 -0.14
CA GLY A 38 -11.54 15.04 -0.76
C GLY A 38 -12.91 15.68 -0.98
N GLY A 39 -13.29 16.64 -0.14
CA GLY A 39 -14.65 17.16 -0.06
C GLY A 39 -15.35 16.61 1.19
N PRO A 40 -16.47 17.22 1.59
CA PRO A 40 -17.10 16.91 2.88
C PRO A 40 -17.49 15.44 2.97
N LEU A 41 -16.93 14.73 3.95
CA LEU A 41 -17.33 13.38 4.27
C LEU A 41 -18.69 13.39 4.97
N ASP A 42 -19.58 12.49 4.57
CA ASP A 42 -20.77 12.21 5.37
C ASP A 42 -20.39 11.63 6.75
N SER A 43 -21.35 11.63 7.68
CA SER A 43 -21.11 11.20 9.06
C SER A 43 -20.64 9.75 9.16
N GLU A 44 -21.04 8.89 8.21
CA GLU A 44 -20.67 7.48 8.19
C GLU A 44 -19.23 7.29 7.71
N ALA A 45 -18.85 7.93 6.60
CA ALA A 45 -17.50 7.93 6.04
C ALA A 45 -16.50 8.54 7.02
N ARG A 46 -16.87 9.64 7.69
CA ARG A 46 -16.07 10.25 8.76
C ARG A 46 -15.87 9.27 9.92
N GLY A 47 -16.95 8.61 10.37
CA GLY A 47 -16.89 7.61 11.43
C GLY A 47 -16.02 6.41 11.06
N ARG A 48 -16.07 5.94 9.80
CA ARG A 48 -15.21 4.85 9.31
C ARG A 48 -13.74 5.26 9.28
N LEU A 49 -13.42 6.46 8.77
CA LEU A 49 -12.05 6.97 8.74
C LEU A 49 -11.47 7.11 10.16
N ALA A 50 -12.23 7.69 11.09
CA ALA A 50 -11.81 7.85 12.48
C ALA A 50 -11.57 6.49 13.18
N ARG A 51 -12.47 5.51 12.98
CA ARG A 51 -12.30 4.16 13.55
C ARG A 51 -11.23 3.32 12.85
N GLY A 52 -10.88 3.66 11.62
CA GLY A 52 -9.88 2.98 10.82
C GLY A 52 -8.47 3.11 11.39
N GLY A 53 -8.16 4.20 12.10
CA GLY A 53 -6.87 4.39 12.76
C GLY A 53 -5.68 4.39 11.78
N VAL A 54 -5.85 4.97 10.59
CA VAL A 54 -4.85 4.96 9.50
C VAL A 54 -3.56 5.66 9.92
N ALA A 55 -3.62 6.71 10.73
CA ALA A 55 -2.41 7.37 11.22
C ALA A 55 -1.66 6.50 12.24
N ARG A 56 -2.35 5.68 13.03
CA ARG A 56 -1.70 4.65 13.87
C ARG A 56 -1.09 3.54 13.01
N TYR A 57 -1.72 3.16 11.90
CA TYR A 57 -1.11 2.24 10.94
C TYR A 57 0.21 2.80 10.41
N ALA A 58 0.19 4.01 9.84
CA ALA A 58 1.39 4.69 9.38
C ALA A 58 2.43 4.83 10.50
N GLY A 59 2.00 5.22 11.71
CA GLY A 59 2.89 5.42 12.86
C GLY A 59 3.56 4.14 13.36
N ARG A 60 2.99 2.96 13.08
CA ARG A 60 3.64 1.67 13.37
C ARG A 60 4.65 1.27 12.30
N LEU A 61 4.38 1.60 11.04
CA LEU A 61 5.29 1.35 9.92
C LEU A 61 6.52 2.27 9.97
N TYR A 62 6.33 3.54 10.35
CA TYR A 62 7.36 4.57 10.42
C TYR A 62 7.40 5.19 11.83
N PRO A 63 7.87 4.44 12.84
CA PRO A 63 7.80 4.87 14.24
C PRO A 63 8.64 6.10 14.56
N ASP A 64 9.65 6.39 13.73
CA ASP A 64 10.57 7.52 13.89
C ASP A 64 10.24 8.70 12.95
N ALA A 65 9.10 8.64 12.23
CA ALA A 65 8.70 9.73 11.35
C ALA A 65 8.45 11.02 12.13
N THR A 66 8.82 12.16 11.53
CA THR A 66 8.39 13.46 12.01
C THR A 66 6.87 13.59 11.87
N GLU A 67 6.23 14.47 12.65
CA GLU A 67 4.79 14.72 12.52
C GLU A 67 4.40 15.07 11.07
N ALA A 68 5.15 15.97 10.44
CA ALA A 68 4.91 16.40 9.05
C ALA A 68 5.04 15.25 8.04
N ASP A 69 6.03 14.37 8.21
CA ASP A 69 6.17 13.19 7.36
C ASP A 69 5.05 12.19 7.62
N LEU A 70 4.65 12.01 8.87
CA LEU A 70 3.56 11.12 9.24
C LEU A 70 2.22 11.58 8.67
N GLN A 71 1.97 12.89 8.60
CA GLN A 71 0.80 13.46 7.90
C GLN A 71 0.76 13.04 6.43
N VAL A 72 1.88 13.18 5.70
CA VAL A 72 1.99 12.77 4.29
C VAL A 72 1.78 11.27 4.13
N LEU A 73 2.44 10.46 4.97
CA LEU A 73 2.32 9.00 4.94
C LEU A 73 0.87 8.56 5.19
N SER A 74 0.24 9.13 6.21
CA SER A 74 -1.15 8.82 6.58
C SER A 74 -2.13 9.22 5.48
N ALA A 75 -1.95 10.39 4.86
CA ALA A 75 -2.75 10.83 3.72
C ALA A 75 -2.63 9.87 2.52
N LEU A 76 -1.42 9.38 2.20
CA LEU A 76 -1.21 8.38 1.15
C LEU A 76 -1.89 7.04 1.50
N PHE A 77 -1.74 6.53 2.72
CA PHE A 77 -2.42 5.28 3.11
C PHE A 77 -3.93 5.40 3.09
N THR A 78 -4.49 6.52 3.57
CA THR A 78 -5.94 6.78 3.46
C THR A 78 -6.37 6.74 2.01
N TRP A 79 -5.59 7.34 1.11
CA TRP A 79 -5.90 7.29 -0.31
C TRP A 79 -5.89 5.85 -0.86
N PHE A 80 -4.90 5.03 -0.53
CA PHE A 80 -4.86 3.62 -0.95
C PHE A 80 -6.03 2.80 -0.39
N PHE A 81 -6.41 2.99 0.87
CA PHE A 81 -7.59 2.32 1.44
C PHE A 81 -8.89 2.73 0.74
N LEU A 82 -9.03 4.01 0.38
CA LEU A 82 -10.20 4.47 -0.35
C LEU A 82 -10.22 3.97 -1.80
N LEU A 83 -9.06 3.80 -2.43
CA LEU A 83 -8.96 3.17 -3.75
C LEU A 83 -9.41 1.72 -3.68
N ASP A 84 -8.92 0.95 -2.71
CA ASP A 84 -9.29 -0.44 -2.46
C ASP A 84 -10.81 -0.58 -2.25
N ASP A 85 -11.38 0.24 -1.35
CA ASP A 85 -12.82 0.25 -1.08
C ASP A 85 -13.65 0.65 -2.34
N ALA A 86 -13.14 1.54 -3.21
CA ALA A 86 -13.79 1.91 -4.47
C ALA A 86 -13.75 0.79 -5.50
N CYS A 87 -12.68 0.00 -5.53
CA CYS A 87 -12.54 -1.18 -6.37
C CYS A 87 -13.40 -2.37 -5.89
N ASP A 88 -13.67 -2.46 -4.58
CA ASP A 88 -14.47 -3.52 -3.96
C ASP A 88 -15.94 -3.13 -3.68
N ALA A 89 -16.38 -1.95 -4.11
CA ALA A 89 -17.73 -1.43 -3.89
C ALA A 89 -18.83 -2.43 -4.30
N THR A 90 -20.01 -2.34 -3.67
CA THR A 90 -21.15 -3.27 -3.83
C THR A 90 -21.59 -3.49 -5.28
N ARG A 91 -21.41 -2.49 -6.15
CA ARG A 91 -21.72 -2.57 -7.58
C ARG A 91 -20.68 -3.38 -8.39
N ARG A 92 -19.52 -3.71 -7.80
CA ARG A 92 -18.30 -4.28 -8.40
C ARG A 92 -17.96 -3.63 -9.75
N PRO A 93 -17.05 -2.63 -9.80
CA PRO A 93 -16.71 -1.95 -11.05
C PRO A 93 -16.24 -2.95 -12.11
N ARG A 94 -16.55 -2.65 -13.38
CA ARG A 94 -16.10 -3.50 -14.49
C ARG A 94 -14.56 -3.44 -14.55
N PRO A 95 -13.86 -4.51 -14.95
CA PRO A 95 -12.40 -4.50 -15.06
C PRO A 95 -11.85 -3.32 -15.90
N ALA A 96 -12.57 -2.92 -16.95
CA ALA A 96 -12.21 -1.76 -17.77
C ALA A 96 -12.30 -0.41 -17.01
N GLU A 97 -13.24 -0.27 -16.07
CA GLU A 97 -13.37 0.93 -15.22
C GLU A 97 -12.22 0.99 -14.20
N VAL A 98 -11.89 -0.16 -13.61
CA VAL A 98 -10.73 -0.30 -12.70
C VAL A 98 -9.43 0.02 -13.44
N ALA A 99 -9.21 -0.54 -14.63
CA ALA A 99 -8.02 -0.26 -15.44
C ALA A 99 -7.90 1.23 -15.80
N ALA A 100 -9.00 1.86 -16.21
CA ALA A 100 -8.99 3.28 -16.57
C ALA A 100 -8.68 4.19 -15.35
N LEU A 101 -9.19 3.83 -14.17
CA LEU A 101 -8.83 4.50 -12.91
C LEU A 101 -7.34 4.34 -12.60
N CYS A 102 -6.80 3.12 -12.72
CA CYS A 102 -5.38 2.81 -12.51
C CYS A 102 -4.47 3.62 -13.46
N ASP A 103 -4.82 3.72 -14.74
CA ASP A 103 -4.09 4.50 -15.73
C ASP A 103 -4.06 6.00 -15.37
N GLY A 104 -5.17 6.53 -14.85
CA GLY A 104 -5.24 7.91 -14.36
C GLY A 104 -4.32 8.16 -13.17
N VAL A 105 -4.27 7.23 -12.22
CA VAL A 105 -3.37 7.28 -11.05
C VAL A 105 -1.92 7.31 -11.50
N LEU A 106 -1.50 6.39 -12.36
CA LEU A 106 -0.12 6.31 -12.85
C LEU A 106 0.29 7.56 -13.64
N ARG A 107 -0.61 8.10 -14.47
CA ARG A 107 -0.36 9.37 -15.17
C ARG A 107 -0.14 10.53 -14.19
N LEU A 108 -0.94 10.62 -13.13
CA LEU A 108 -0.79 11.65 -12.11
C LEU A 108 0.55 11.53 -11.37
N LEU A 109 0.95 10.32 -10.97
CA LEU A 109 2.19 10.12 -10.22
C LEU A 109 3.43 10.43 -11.06
N ARG A 110 3.41 10.08 -12.36
CA ARG A 110 4.49 10.37 -13.33
C ARG A 110 4.57 11.85 -13.70
N HIS A 111 3.42 12.52 -13.77
CA HIS A 111 3.30 13.92 -14.21
C HIS A 111 2.48 14.75 -13.21
N PRO A 112 3.01 15.01 -12.00
CA PRO A 112 2.28 15.76 -10.99
C PRO A 112 1.97 17.20 -11.47
N PRO A 113 0.78 17.75 -11.14
CA PRO A 113 0.44 19.11 -11.50
C PRO A 113 1.47 20.11 -10.95
N GLY A 114 2.03 20.96 -11.82
CA GLY A 114 3.03 21.97 -11.44
C GLY A 114 4.50 21.59 -11.68
N THR A 115 4.81 20.37 -12.14
CA THR A 115 6.18 20.01 -12.57
C THR A 115 6.48 20.31 -14.04
N ALA A 116 5.63 21.10 -14.71
CA ALA A 116 5.93 21.64 -16.03
C ALA A 116 7.00 22.74 -15.92
N GLY A 117 8.26 22.32 -15.75
CA GLY A 117 9.40 23.16 -16.08
C GLY A 117 9.44 23.39 -17.59
N SER A 118 9.39 24.66 -17.99
CA SER A 118 10.01 25.17 -19.21
C SER A 118 9.60 24.47 -20.52
N ARG A 119 8.54 24.94 -21.18
CA ARG A 119 8.53 24.86 -22.64
C ARG A 119 9.82 25.56 -23.13
N PRO A 120 10.64 24.96 -24.01
CA PRO A 120 11.67 25.74 -24.67
C PRO A 120 10.96 26.87 -25.41
N ALA A 121 11.33 28.10 -25.07
CA ALA A 121 10.91 29.29 -25.79
C ALA A 121 11.42 29.15 -27.22
N ASN A 122 10.56 28.66 -28.11
CA ASN A 122 10.89 28.52 -29.51
C ASN A 122 10.80 29.91 -30.15
N GLN A 123 11.98 30.41 -30.51
CA GLN A 123 12.27 31.39 -31.56
C GLN A 123 12.04 32.88 -31.25
N SER A 124 13.16 33.56 -31.09
CA SER A 124 13.34 35.01 -31.23
C SER A 124 12.72 35.54 -32.53
N PRO A 125 12.13 36.74 -32.53
CA PRO A 125 11.80 37.45 -33.75
C PRO A 125 13.07 38.07 -34.35
N ALA A 126 13.36 37.75 -35.61
CA ALA A 126 14.41 38.41 -36.37
C ALA A 126 14.05 39.89 -36.63
N ALA A 127 15.07 40.75 -36.55
CA ALA A 127 15.02 42.19 -36.76
C ALA A 127 14.80 42.57 -38.26
N PRO A 128 14.50 43.85 -38.58
CA PRO A 128 13.87 44.25 -39.84
C PRO A 128 14.88 44.56 -40.95
N GLY A 129 14.53 44.22 -42.19
CA GLY A 129 15.31 44.55 -43.39
C GLY A 129 14.46 44.74 -44.66
N THR A 130 14.35 46.00 -45.08
CA THR A 130 14.37 46.52 -46.46
C THR A 130 13.43 46.00 -47.58
N ARG A 131 12.46 46.86 -47.95
CA ARG A 131 11.83 47.22 -49.25
C ARG A 131 11.83 46.24 -50.46
N SER A 132 10.60 45.91 -50.93
CA SER A 132 9.93 46.02 -52.27
C SER A 132 10.71 45.84 -53.61
N PRO A 133 10.07 45.53 -54.79
CA PRO A 133 8.62 45.55 -55.12
C PRO A 133 8.06 44.46 -56.10
N ASN A 134 6.75 44.56 -56.37
CA ASN A 134 5.95 44.10 -57.54
C ASN A 134 5.23 42.72 -57.53
N GLY A 135 3.89 42.78 -57.72
CA GLY A 135 3.05 41.69 -58.23
C GLY A 135 1.62 41.68 -57.65
N PRO A 136 0.53 41.73 -58.46
CA PRO A 136 -0.77 42.25 -58.00
C PRO A 136 -1.67 41.23 -57.30
N ALA A 137 -2.62 41.79 -56.56
CA ALA A 137 -3.64 41.14 -55.75
C ALA A 137 -4.60 40.25 -56.55
N ALA A 138 -4.87 39.06 -56.02
CA ALA A 138 -6.09 38.30 -56.29
C ALA A 138 -6.75 37.95 -54.94
N ARG A 139 -7.86 38.64 -54.63
CA ARG A 139 -8.77 38.28 -53.53
C ARG A 139 -9.53 37.03 -53.95
N LEU A 140 -9.21 35.90 -53.35
CA LEU A 140 -10.10 34.73 -53.32
C LEU A 140 -10.73 34.68 -51.93
N THR A 141 -11.93 35.26 -51.84
CA THR A 141 -12.86 35.04 -50.73
C THR A 141 -13.25 33.56 -50.72
N SER A 142 -12.72 32.81 -49.77
CA SER A 142 -13.21 31.46 -49.47
C SER A 142 -14.36 31.53 -48.46
N PRO A 143 -15.42 30.69 -48.59
CA PRO A 143 -16.63 30.76 -47.77
C PRO A 143 -16.35 30.38 -46.30
N PRO A 144 -17.24 30.76 -45.36
CA PRO A 144 -17.10 30.36 -43.97
C PRO A 144 -17.17 28.84 -43.86
N GLN A 145 -16.09 28.22 -43.38
CA GLN A 145 -16.10 26.82 -43.01
C GLN A 145 -17.09 26.65 -41.85
N THR A 146 -18.20 25.98 -42.14
CA THR A 146 -19.14 25.47 -41.16
C THR A 146 -18.36 24.67 -40.12
N ARG A 147 -18.39 25.13 -38.86
CA ARG A 147 -17.91 24.34 -37.73
C ARG A 147 -18.72 23.05 -37.71
N SER A 148 -18.08 21.95 -38.08
CA SER A 148 -18.60 20.61 -37.86
C SER A 148 -18.82 20.44 -36.36
N ALA A 149 -20.08 20.55 -35.94
CA ALA A 149 -20.54 20.24 -34.59
C ALA A 149 -20.56 18.71 -34.42
N ASN A 150 -19.37 18.10 -34.42
CA ASN A 150 -19.21 16.71 -33.97
C ASN A 150 -17.77 16.39 -33.58
N GLN A 151 -17.14 17.26 -32.79
CA GLN A 151 -16.08 16.79 -31.91
C GLN A 151 -16.76 16.18 -30.69
N PRO A 152 -16.62 14.87 -30.42
CA PRO A 152 -16.99 14.36 -29.12
C PRO A 152 -16.20 15.19 -28.10
N GLY A 153 -16.89 15.78 -27.12
CA GLY A 153 -16.24 16.49 -26.03
C GLY A 153 -15.14 15.63 -25.40
N PRO A 154 -14.15 16.23 -24.71
CA PRO A 154 -13.10 15.47 -24.05
C PRO A 154 -13.76 14.36 -23.22
N ARG A 155 -13.42 13.10 -23.52
CA ARG A 155 -13.89 11.96 -22.73
C ARG A 155 -13.58 12.27 -21.27
N PRO A 156 -14.53 12.09 -20.32
CA PRO A 156 -14.25 12.30 -18.91
C PRO A 156 -12.96 11.55 -18.56
N GLU A 157 -11.98 12.26 -18.01
CA GLU A 157 -10.76 11.64 -17.49
C GLU A 157 -11.20 10.60 -16.44
N PRO A 158 -10.85 9.32 -16.61
CA PRO A 158 -11.38 8.24 -15.76
C PRO A 158 -10.93 8.33 -14.29
N PHE A 159 -9.98 9.21 -13.98
CA PHE A 159 -9.56 9.56 -12.63
C PHE A 159 -9.79 11.06 -12.40
N ASP A 160 -10.95 11.42 -11.87
CA ASP A 160 -11.33 12.77 -11.47
C ASP A 160 -11.94 12.78 -10.05
N GLY A 161 -12.24 13.95 -9.50
CA GLY A 161 -12.98 14.10 -8.25
C GLY A 161 -12.13 13.94 -6.98
N PRO A 162 -12.75 13.51 -5.85
CA PRO A 162 -12.11 13.43 -4.54
C PRO A 162 -10.79 12.67 -4.51
N LEU A 163 -10.77 11.44 -5.04
CA LEU A 163 -9.57 10.60 -5.06
C LEU A 163 -8.42 11.26 -5.82
N ARG A 164 -8.70 11.95 -6.93
CA ARG A 164 -7.67 12.68 -7.68
C ARG A 164 -7.08 13.81 -6.85
N ARG A 165 -7.92 14.62 -6.18
CA ARG A 165 -7.45 15.74 -5.34
C ARG A 165 -6.61 15.26 -4.17
N MET A 166 -7.08 14.22 -3.48
CA MET A 166 -6.37 13.63 -2.33
C MET A 166 -5.00 13.09 -2.73
N LEU A 167 -4.89 12.35 -3.83
CA LEU A 167 -3.59 11.89 -4.32
C LEU A 167 -2.70 13.04 -4.77
N THR A 168 -3.27 14.03 -5.47
CA THR A 168 -2.52 15.22 -5.90
C THR A 168 -1.86 15.90 -4.71
N ASP A 169 -2.61 16.12 -3.64
CA ASP A 169 -2.15 16.79 -2.42
C ASP A 169 -1.09 15.95 -1.68
N ALA A 170 -1.40 14.68 -1.40
CA ALA A 170 -0.51 13.78 -0.68
C ALA A 170 0.80 13.50 -1.43
N TRP A 171 0.77 13.51 -2.77
CA TRP A 171 1.96 13.27 -3.60
C TRP A 171 2.86 14.51 -3.76
N GLN A 172 2.40 15.70 -3.36
CA GLN A 172 3.18 16.93 -3.56
C GLN A 172 4.53 16.93 -2.84
N VAL A 173 4.56 16.52 -1.57
CA VAL A 173 5.79 16.55 -0.77
C VAL A 173 6.77 15.47 -1.23
N PRO A 174 6.37 14.19 -1.39
CA PRO A 174 7.28 13.16 -1.90
C PRO A 174 7.80 13.48 -3.31
N SER A 175 6.95 13.99 -4.21
CA SER A 175 7.35 14.29 -5.59
C SER A 175 8.41 15.39 -5.69
N ARG A 176 8.40 16.36 -4.77
CA ARG A 176 9.41 17.44 -4.70
C ARG A 176 10.66 17.04 -3.93
N ARG A 177 10.52 16.28 -2.84
CA ARG A 177 11.63 15.95 -1.93
C ARG A 177 12.48 14.77 -2.41
N MET A 178 11.87 13.81 -3.10
CA MET A 178 12.54 12.55 -3.44
C MET A 178 13.20 12.57 -4.82
N SER A 179 14.30 11.84 -4.96
CA SER A 179 15.05 11.71 -6.21
C SER A 179 14.21 11.13 -7.35
N ALA A 180 14.61 11.40 -8.61
CA ALA A 180 13.95 10.81 -9.78
C ALA A 180 13.96 9.27 -9.72
N SER A 181 15.10 8.66 -9.40
CA SER A 181 15.21 7.19 -9.26
C SER A 181 14.29 6.62 -8.18
N TRP A 182 14.09 7.34 -7.06
CA TRP A 182 13.15 6.90 -6.04
C TRP A 182 11.70 7.02 -6.53
N ARG A 183 11.37 8.13 -7.22
CA ARG A 183 10.02 8.34 -7.78
C ARG A 183 9.67 7.27 -8.81
N ASP A 184 10.62 6.86 -9.64
CA ASP A 184 10.44 5.75 -10.58
C ASP A 184 10.14 4.44 -9.82
N ARG A 185 10.94 4.09 -8.79
CA ARG A 185 10.68 2.90 -7.95
C ARG A 185 9.32 2.94 -7.26
N PHE A 186 8.92 4.11 -6.74
CA PHE A 186 7.61 4.28 -6.12
C PHE A 186 6.48 4.08 -7.14
N VAL A 187 6.59 4.72 -8.31
CA VAL A 187 5.61 4.56 -9.40
C VAL A 187 5.52 3.11 -9.87
N ASP A 188 6.64 2.41 -9.99
CA ASP A 188 6.68 0.98 -10.35
C ASP A 188 6.02 0.10 -9.29
N ALA A 189 6.24 0.39 -8.00
CA ALA A 189 5.55 -0.31 -6.91
C ALA A 189 4.04 -0.07 -6.93
N VAL A 190 3.60 1.16 -7.23
CA VAL A 190 2.17 1.48 -7.40
C VAL A 190 1.61 0.77 -8.64
N ALA A 191 2.32 0.79 -9.77
CA ALA A 191 1.89 0.10 -10.99
C ALA A 191 1.71 -1.40 -10.74
N HIS A 192 2.67 -2.04 -10.06
CA HIS A 192 2.57 -3.44 -9.69
C HIS A 192 1.33 -3.72 -8.82
N HIS A 193 1.03 -2.84 -7.86
CA HIS A 193 -0.18 -2.97 -7.03
C HIS A 193 -1.46 -2.87 -7.87
N LEU A 194 -1.54 -1.85 -8.72
CA LEU A 194 -2.71 -1.60 -9.57
C LEU A 194 -2.95 -2.72 -10.59
N ASP A 195 -1.88 -3.27 -11.18
CA ASP A 195 -1.97 -4.44 -12.07
C ASP A 195 -2.55 -5.67 -11.33
N GLY A 196 -2.17 -5.84 -10.06
CA GLY A 196 -2.76 -6.84 -9.17
C GLY A 196 -4.25 -6.61 -8.93
N VAL A 197 -4.65 -5.38 -8.63
CA VAL A 197 -6.06 -5.00 -8.44
C VAL A 197 -6.90 -5.26 -9.70
N VAL A 198 -6.39 -4.92 -10.89
CA VAL A 198 -7.07 -5.22 -12.17
C VAL A 198 -7.19 -6.72 -12.39
N THR A 199 -6.15 -7.48 -12.09
CA THR A 199 -6.15 -8.95 -12.20
C THR A 199 -7.17 -9.57 -11.25
N GLU A 200 -7.21 -9.14 -9.99
CA GLU A 200 -8.17 -9.62 -9.01
C GLU A 200 -9.61 -9.26 -9.39
N ALA A 201 -9.86 -8.03 -9.83
CA ALA A 201 -11.17 -7.61 -10.33
C ALA A 201 -11.63 -8.47 -11.53
N THR A 202 -10.70 -8.81 -12.43
CA THR A 202 -10.98 -9.69 -13.58
C THR A 202 -11.33 -11.12 -13.12
N ASN A 203 -10.59 -11.66 -12.16
CA ASN A 203 -10.87 -12.97 -11.57
C ASN A 203 -12.25 -12.98 -10.90
N LYS A 204 -12.55 -11.97 -10.07
CA LYS A 204 -13.84 -11.76 -9.41
C LYS A 204 -14.99 -11.67 -10.42
N ALA A 205 -14.81 -10.93 -11.52
CA ALA A 205 -15.83 -10.74 -12.56
C ALA A 205 -16.09 -12.02 -13.40
N THR A 206 -15.08 -12.86 -13.57
CA THR A 206 -15.17 -14.12 -14.35
C THR A 206 -15.45 -15.35 -13.49
N GLY A 207 -15.54 -15.20 -12.17
CA GLY A 207 -15.70 -16.32 -11.23
C GLY A 207 -14.45 -17.22 -11.14
N ARG A 208 -13.30 -16.75 -11.64
CA ARG A 208 -12.04 -17.50 -11.58
C ARG A 208 -11.47 -17.40 -10.17
N LEU A 209 -11.25 -18.56 -9.55
CA LEU A 209 -10.58 -18.66 -8.25
C LEU A 209 -9.12 -19.13 -8.46
N PRO A 210 -8.11 -18.36 -8.05
CA PRO A 210 -6.69 -18.70 -8.27
C PRO A 210 -6.21 -19.85 -7.38
N SER A 211 -5.38 -20.76 -7.92
CA SER A 211 -4.64 -21.76 -7.13
C SER A 211 -3.73 -21.09 -6.09
N VAL A 212 -3.17 -21.85 -5.15
CA VAL A 212 -2.22 -21.29 -4.16
C VAL A 212 -1.01 -20.65 -4.84
N ALA A 213 -0.49 -21.29 -5.90
CA ALA A 213 0.66 -20.79 -6.66
C ALA A 213 0.37 -19.48 -7.43
N GLU A 214 -0.88 -19.28 -7.86
CA GLU A 214 -1.32 -18.04 -8.52
C GLU A 214 -1.72 -16.96 -7.49
N TYR A 215 -2.33 -17.36 -6.38
CA TYR A 215 -2.84 -16.45 -5.37
C TYR A 215 -1.70 -15.74 -4.63
N VAL A 216 -0.63 -16.43 -4.24
CA VAL A 216 0.49 -15.81 -3.50
C VAL A 216 1.11 -14.61 -4.23
N PRO A 217 1.54 -14.70 -5.50
CA PRO A 217 2.07 -13.54 -6.22
C PRO A 217 1.01 -12.45 -6.46
N LEU A 218 -0.24 -12.83 -6.75
CA LEU A 218 -1.35 -11.86 -6.86
C LEU A 218 -1.55 -11.10 -5.54
N ARG A 219 -1.53 -11.82 -4.42
CA ARG A 219 -1.75 -11.25 -3.10
C ARG A 219 -0.64 -10.26 -2.73
N ARG A 220 0.62 -10.58 -3.05
CA ARG A 220 1.76 -9.65 -2.90
C ARG A 220 1.58 -8.34 -3.69
N ALA A 221 0.95 -8.41 -4.87
CA ALA A 221 0.62 -7.22 -5.65
C ALA A 221 -0.53 -6.44 -4.99
N THR A 222 -1.64 -7.10 -4.66
CA THR A 222 -2.82 -6.45 -4.06
C THR A 222 -2.60 -5.89 -2.65
N SER A 223 -1.60 -6.34 -1.89
CA SER A 223 -1.36 -5.87 -0.51
C SER A 223 -0.80 -4.44 -0.40
N ALA A 224 -0.31 -3.87 -1.51
CA ALA A 224 0.40 -2.59 -1.58
C ALA A 224 1.66 -2.50 -0.67
N ALA A 225 2.18 -3.60 -0.14
CA ALA A 225 3.32 -3.57 0.78
C ALA A 225 4.61 -3.01 0.13
N TYR A 226 4.84 -3.25 -1.16
CA TYR A 226 6.02 -2.66 -1.82
C TYR A 226 5.92 -1.14 -1.96
N VAL A 227 4.69 -0.59 -2.00
CA VAL A 227 4.47 0.86 -1.95
C VAL A 227 4.88 1.40 -0.59
N SER A 228 4.51 0.73 0.51
CA SER A 228 4.94 1.14 1.85
C SER A 228 6.46 1.02 2.02
N TYR A 229 7.10 -0.02 1.50
CA TYR A 229 8.55 -0.15 1.63
C TYR A 229 9.32 0.96 0.91
N ALA A 230 8.83 1.45 -0.24
CA ALA A 230 9.43 2.59 -0.92
C ALA A 230 9.42 3.86 -0.04
N LEU A 231 8.36 4.06 0.77
CA LEU A 231 8.22 5.22 1.66
C LEU A 231 9.17 5.20 2.86
N ILE A 232 9.88 4.11 3.13
CA ILE A 232 10.88 4.04 4.21
C ILE A 232 12.01 5.05 3.97
N GLU A 233 12.50 5.18 2.73
CA GLU A 233 13.53 6.17 2.39
C GLU A 233 13.01 7.61 2.53
N PHE A 234 11.71 7.84 2.29
CA PHE A 234 11.07 9.13 2.50
C PHE A 234 11.02 9.48 4.00
N ALA A 235 10.60 8.54 4.85
CA ALA A 235 10.47 8.77 6.29
C ALA A 235 11.82 8.89 7.01
N THR A 236 12.83 8.15 6.56
CA THR A 236 14.16 8.13 7.20
C THR A 236 15.12 9.15 6.62
N GLY A 237 14.84 9.68 5.42
CA GLY A 237 15.78 10.52 4.67
C GLY A 237 17.06 9.79 4.25
N ARG A 238 17.10 8.45 4.32
CA ARG A 238 18.27 7.62 4.04
C ARG A 238 18.08 6.86 2.73
N PRO A 239 18.66 7.34 1.61
CA PRO A 239 18.48 6.70 0.33
C PRO A 239 19.21 5.35 0.26
N VAL A 240 18.57 4.40 -0.40
CA VAL A 240 19.16 3.10 -0.77
C VAL A 240 19.40 3.09 -2.29
N PRO A 241 20.65 2.91 -2.75
CA PRO A 241 20.95 2.83 -4.18
C PRO A 241 20.21 1.68 -4.87
N ASN A 242 19.85 1.86 -6.15
CA ASN A 242 19.14 0.84 -6.94
C ASN A 242 19.81 -0.53 -6.91
N ALA A 243 21.14 -0.59 -7.03
CA ALA A 243 21.88 -1.85 -7.00
C ALA A 243 21.69 -2.64 -5.70
N VAL A 244 21.57 -1.93 -4.56
CA VAL A 244 21.32 -2.53 -3.25
C VAL A 244 19.83 -2.87 -3.10
N TYR A 245 18.94 -1.94 -3.43
CA TYR A 245 17.48 -2.13 -3.33
C TYR A 245 17.00 -3.34 -4.15
N HIS A 246 17.56 -3.53 -5.35
CA HIS A 246 17.21 -4.64 -6.23
C HIS A 246 18.05 -5.91 -6.00
N HIS A 247 18.98 -5.91 -5.03
CA HIS A 247 19.78 -7.09 -4.73
C HIS A 247 18.86 -8.27 -4.34
N PRO A 248 19.12 -9.50 -4.83
CA PRO A 248 18.24 -10.65 -4.58
C PRO A 248 17.93 -10.89 -3.10
N ALA A 249 18.93 -10.78 -2.21
CA ALA A 249 18.73 -10.96 -0.76
C ALA A 249 17.76 -9.92 -0.16
N VAL A 250 17.87 -8.65 -0.58
CA VAL A 250 16.98 -7.57 -0.10
C VAL A 250 15.56 -7.78 -0.61
N ARG A 251 15.42 -8.20 -1.87
CA ARG A 251 14.11 -8.54 -2.47
C ARG A 251 13.47 -9.76 -1.81
N GLU A 252 14.25 -10.76 -1.40
CA GLU A 252 13.74 -11.95 -0.71
C GLU A 252 13.22 -11.60 0.69
N VAL A 253 13.91 -10.72 1.42
CA VAL A 253 13.41 -10.15 2.69
C VAL A 253 12.08 -9.43 2.47
N ALA A 254 12.01 -8.52 1.50
CA ALA A 254 10.79 -7.76 1.20
C ALA A 254 9.62 -8.66 0.76
N ALA A 255 9.86 -9.67 -0.07
CA ALA A 255 8.81 -10.61 -0.50
C ALA A 255 8.29 -11.46 0.67
N THR A 256 9.18 -11.91 1.55
CA THR A 256 8.81 -12.69 2.74
C THR A 256 8.04 -11.83 3.75
N ALA A 257 8.41 -10.56 3.93
CA ALA A 257 7.65 -9.62 4.76
C ALA A 257 6.23 -9.39 4.22
N ASN A 258 6.10 -9.23 2.89
CA ASN A 258 4.81 -9.06 2.24
C ASN A 258 3.91 -10.30 2.42
N ASP A 259 4.47 -11.51 2.30
CA ASP A 259 3.77 -12.75 2.62
C ASP A 259 3.26 -12.76 4.06
N LEU A 260 4.11 -12.39 5.02
CA LEU A 260 3.75 -12.42 6.44
C LEU A 260 2.59 -11.48 6.79
N LEU A 261 2.66 -10.22 6.36
CA LEU A 261 1.57 -9.26 6.61
C LEU A 261 0.29 -9.63 5.85
N SER A 262 0.41 -10.16 4.63
CA SER A 262 -0.75 -10.50 3.80
C SER A 262 -1.47 -11.74 4.32
N TRP A 263 -0.73 -12.79 4.67
CA TRP A 263 -1.36 -14.02 5.17
C TRP A 263 -1.89 -13.85 6.60
N PHE A 264 -1.30 -12.97 7.40
CA PHE A 264 -1.90 -12.56 8.67
C PHE A 264 -3.25 -11.86 8.44
N ASN A 265 -3.30 -10.95 7.47
CA ASN A 265 -4.55 -10.32 7.06
C ASN A 265 -5.58 -11.36 6.61
N ASP A 266 -5.22 -12.26 5.69
CA ASP A 266 -6.11 -13.30 5.18
C ASP A 266 -6.68 -14.20 6.28
N LEU A 267 -5.88 -14.53 7.30
CA LEU A 267 -6.36 -15.29 8.47
C LEU A 267 -7.39 -14.48 9.28
N LEU A 268 -7.14 -13.20 9.54
CA LEU A 268 -8.06 -12.33 10.28
C LEU A 268 -9.34 -12.01 9.49
N SER A 269 -9.23 -11.83 8.17
CA SER A 269 -10.35 -11.45 7.32
C SER A 269 -11.11 -12.62 6.72
N LEU A 270 -10.76 -13.87 7.05
CA LEU A 270 -11.31 -15.07 6.44
C LEU A 270 -12.84 -15.09 6.33
N ASP A 271 -13.55 -14.82 7.43
CA ASP A 271 -15.02 -14.84 7.45
C ASP A 271 -15.61 -13.76 6.53
N ARG A 272 -15.03 -12.55 6.54
CA ARG A 272 -15.43 -11.45 5.67
C ARG A 272 -15.13 -11.80 4.22
N ASP A 273 -13.93 -12.27 3.93
CA ASP A 273 -13.46 -12.54 2.58
C ASP A 273 -14.23 -13.69 1.94
N ALA A 274 -14.62 -14.71 2.71
CA ALA A 274 -15.51 -15.77 2.25
C ALA A 274 -16.86 -15.23 1.76
N ALA A 275 -17.37 -14.16 2.41
CA ALA A 275 -18.63 -13.53 2.04
C ALA A 275 -18.50 -12.50 0.91
N THR A 276 -17.44 -11.69 0.89
CA THR A 276 -17.39 -10.46 0.05
C THR A 276 -16.27 -10.44 -0.99
N SER A 277 -15.14 -11.12 -0.78
CA SER A 277 -13.96 -11.06 -1.67
C SER A 277 -14.07 -11.93 -2.94
N GLY A 278 -15.17 -12.66 -3.10
CA GLY A 278 -15.29 -13.66 -4.17
C GLY A 278 -14.29 -14.81 -4.02
N GLY A 279 -13.91 -15.15 -2.77
CA GLY A 279 -13.04 -16.28 -2.45
C GLY A 279 -11.53 -16.03 -2.59
N HIS A 280 -11.10 -14.77 -2.71
CA HIS A 280 -9.68 -14.39 -2.84
C HIS A 280 -9.01 -14.33 -1.45
N ASN A 281 -8.67 -15.49 -0.90
CA ASN A 281 -8.03 -15.64 0.39
C ASN A 281 -7.13 -16.88 0.39
N LEU A 282 -5.93 -16.81 0.97
CA LEU A 282 -4.99 -17.93 0.96
C LEU A 282 -5.57 -19.20 1.60
N VAL A 283 -6.33 -19.08 2.70
CA VAL A 283 -6.94 -20.22 3.39
C VAL A 283 -7.94 -20.92 2.48
N LEU A 284 -8.77 -20.15 1.77
CA LEU A 284 -9.77 -20.69 0.84
C LEU A 284 -9.11 -21.36 -0.37
N ALA A 285 -8.02 -20.77 -0.89
CA ALA A 285 -7.23 -21.39 -1.95
C ALA A 285 -6.63 -22.73 -1.50
N VAL A 286 -6.04 -22.79 -0.30
CA VAL A 286 -5.47 -24.02 0.29
C VAL A 286 -6.55 -25.08 0.51
N ALA A 287 -7.69 -24.72 1.10
CA ALA A 287 -8.80 -25.65 1.37
C ALA A 287 -9.28 -26.33 0.10
N ARG A 288 -9.49 -25.53 -0.96
CA ARG A 288 -9.94 -26.03 -2.27
C ARG A 288 -8.89 -26.88 -2.97
N GLU A 289 -7.64 -26.44 -3.01
CA GLU A 289 -6.56 -27.15 -3.71
C GLU A 289 -6.25 -28.51 -3.07
N GLN A 290 -6.33 -28.60 -1.74
CA GLN A 290 -6.06 -29.85 -1.00
C GLN A 290 -7.30 -30.69 -0.72
N GLY A 291 -8.50 -30.19 -1.00
CA GLY A 291 -9.76 -30.88 -0.70
C GLY A 291 -10.01 -31.08 0.80
N ILE A 292 -9.55 -30.14 1.65
CA ILE A 292 -9.67 -30.21 3.11
C ILE A 292 -10.67 -29.17 3.65
N PRO A 293 -11.25 -29.40 4.84
CA PRO A 293 -12.08 -28.40 5.51
C PRO A 293 -11.35 -27.07 5.74
N VAL A 294 -12.08 -25.95 5.74
CA VAL A 294 -11.52 -24.59 5.92
C VAL A 294 -10.75 -24.48 7.24
N GLU A 295 -11.27 -25.08 8.31
CA GLU A 295 -10.65 -25.12 9.64
C GLU A 295 -9.30 -25.84 9.61
N ALA A 296 -9.18 -26.91 8.82
CA ALA A 296 -7.91 -27.60 8.61
C ALA A 296 -6.94 -26.74 7.78
N ALA A 297 -7.44 -26.02 6.78
CA ALA A 297 -6.63 -25.09 5.98
C ALA A 297 -6.10 -23.91 6.78
N VAL A 298 -6.85 -23.38 7.76
CA VAL A 298 -6.37 -22.37 8.72
C VAL A 298 -5.08 -22.86 9.40
N ARG A 299 -5.06 -24.11 9.88
CA ARG A 299 -3.87 -24.70 10.51
C ARG A 299 -2.69 -24.85 9.54
N VAL A 300 -2.95 -25.12 8.26
CA VAL A 300 -1.90 -25.16 7.23
C VAL A 300 -1.28 -23.78 7.02
N VAL A 301 -2.12 -22.73 6.89
CA VAL A 301 -1.66 -21.35 6.69
C VAL A 301 -0.93 -20.81 7.93
N VAL A 302 -1.41 -21.10 9.13
CA VAL A 302 -0.72 -20.75 10.39
C VAL A 302 0.70 -21.35 10.45
N ARG A 303 0.86 -22.64 10.17
CA ARG A 303 2.18 -23.29 10.13
C ARG A 303 3.09 -22.69 9.05
N ARG A 304 2.51 -22.35 7.89
CA ARG A 304 3.23 -21.70 6.79
C ARG A 304 3.73 -20.32 7.22
N TRP A 305 2.89 -19.53 7.88
CA TRP A 305 3.24 -18.22 8.43
C TRP A 305 4.39 -18.33 9.45
N GLN A 306 4.29 -19.27 10.41
CA GLN A 306 5.33 -19.49 11.43
C GLN A 306 6.69 -19.86 10.81
N ARG A 307 6.69 -20.70 9.75
CA ARG A 307 7.91 -21.03 9.02
C ARG A 307 8.48 -19.82 8.29
N SER A 308 7.62 -19.04 7.62
CA SER A 308 8.04 -17.81 6.96
C SER A 308 8.59 -16.77 7.94
N MET A 309 8.07 -16.69 9.16
CA MET A 309 8.58 -15.76 10.18
C MET A 309 10.00 -16.12 10.61
N ARG A 310 10.28 -17.41 10.84
CA ARG A 310 11.66 -17.86 11.10
C ARG A 310 12.60 -17.54 9.95
N ARG A 311 12.18 -17.86 8.72
CA ARG A 311 12.94 -17.56 7.51
C ARG A 311 13.16 -16.05 7.33
N PHE A 312 12.18 -15.21 7.65
CA PHE A 312 12.30 -13.76 7.57
C PHE A 312 13.40 -13.23 8.49
N VAL A 313 13.48 -13.72 9.73
CA VAL A 313 14.55 -13.35 10.67
C VAL A 313 15.92 -13.77 10.10
N GLU A 314 16.06 -15.04 9.70
CA GLU A 314 17.30 -15.55 9.11
C GLU A 314 17.74 -14.77 7.86
N LEU A 315 16.78 -14.40 7.00
CA LEU A 315 17.04 -13.66 5.77
C LEU A 315 17.57 -12.26 6.03
N ARG A 316 17.03 -11.56 7.04
CA ARG A 316 17.51 -10.23 7.42
C ARG A 316 18.95 -10.27 7.89
N ASP A 317 19.30 -11.28 8.68
CA ASP A 317 20.66 -11.46 9.20
C ASP A 317 21.65 -11.91 8.11
N ALA A 318 21.16 -12.56 7.05
CA ALA A 318 21.96 -13.05 5.94
C ALA A 318 22.18 -12.04 4.80
N VAL A 319 21.60 -10.83 4.87
CA VAL A 319 21.85 -9.79 3.85
C VAL A 319 23.33 -9.40 3.87
N PRO A 320 24.06 -9.47 2.74
CA PRO A 320 25.48 -9.15 2.74
C PRO A 320 25.73 -7.67 3.02
N SER A 321 26.93 -7.34 3.51
CA SER A 321 27.41 -5.96 3.54
C SER A 321 27.63 -5.44 2.11
N PHE A 322 27.27 -4.19 1.88
CA PHE A 322 27.54 -3.45 0.64
C PHE A 322 28.58 -2.34 0.86
N GLY A 323 29.32 -2.43 1.97
CA GLY A 323 30.28 -1.44 2.42
C GLY A 323 29.70 -0.52 3.50
N SER A 324 30.56 -0.09 4.42
CA SER A 324 30.17 0.68 5.61
C SER A 324 29.39 1.96 5.32
N ALA A 325 29.59 2.56 4.14
CA ALA A 325 28.86 3.75 3.69
C ALA A 325 27.37 3.47 3.38
N LEU A 326 27.01 2.24 2.97
CA LEU A 326 25.65 1.87 2.56
C LEU A 326 24.92 1.02 3.59
N ASP A 327 25.66 0.28 4.42
CA ASP A 327 25.10 -0.62 5.42
C ASP A 327 24.20 0.09 6.44
N GLY A 328 24.49 1.37 6.74
CA GLY A 328 23.64 2.20 7.59
C GLY A 328 22.24 2.45 6.99
N SER A 329 22.16 2.87 5.73
CA SER A 329 20.88 3.08 5.05
C SER A 329 20.13 1.76 4.82
N LEU A 330 20.86 0.69 4.48
CA LEU A 330 20.26 -0.62 4.28
C LEU A 330 19.66 -1.18 5.58
N ARG A 331 20.33 -1.02 6.72
CA ARG A 331 19.81 -1.44 8.02
C ARG A 331 18.47 -0.77 8.34
N GLU A 332 18.37 0.54 8.13
CA GLU A 332 17.15 1.31 8.38
C GLU A 332 16.02 0.89 7.43
N TYR A 333 16.35 0.59 6.17
CA TYR A 333 15.40 0.02 5.23
C TYR A 333 14.87 -1.35 5.71
N LEU A 334 15.76 -2.28 6.08
CA LEU A 334 15.38 -3.61 6.57
C LEU A 334 14.59 -3.56 7.88
N GLU A 335 14.87 -2.57 8.74
CA GLU A 335 14.10 -2.31 9.96
C GLU A 335 12.71 -1.75 9.63
N GLY A 336 12.57 -0.83 8.67
CA GLY A 336 11.27 -0.36 8.19
C GLY A 336 10.41 -1.47 7.57
N VAL A 337 11.04 -2.41 6.84
CA VAL A 337 10.35 -3.61 6.33
C VAL A 337 9.85 -4.49 7.49
N ALA A 338 10.66 -4.68 8.54
CA ALA A 338 10.27 -5.43 9.72
C ALA A 338 9.15 -4.73 10.52
N ASN A 339 9.25 -3.42 10.72
CA ASN A 339 8.21 -2.59 11.33
C ASN A 339 6.89 -2.68 10.56
N SER A 340 6.95 -2.83 9.23
CA SER A 340 5.74 -3.04 8.44
C SER A 340 5.04 -4.36 8.77
N VAL A 341 5.79 -5.46 8.94
CA VAL A 341 5.20 -6.74 9.36
C VAL A 341 4.53 -6.61 10.73
N ARG A 342 5.28 -6.11 11.72
CA ARG A 342 4.78 -5.96 13.08
C ARG A 342 3.62 -4.97 13.18
N GLY A 343 3.75 -3.84 12.51
CA GLY A 343 2.80 -2.75 12.52
C GLY A 343 1.47 -3.13 11.88
N THR A 344 1.49 -3.87 10.77
CA THR A 344 0.26 -4.41 10.17
C THR A 344 -0.43 -5.39 11.11
N MET A 345 0.31 -6.25 11.81
CA MET A 345 -0.29 -7.18 12.79
C MET A 345 -0.98 -6.43 13.92
N ASP A 346 -0.25 -5.55 14.61
CA ASP A 346 -0.79 -4.80 15.77
C ASP A 346 -2.00 -3.94 15.34
N TRP A 347 -1.89 -3.21 14.23
CA TRP A 347 -2.99 -2.39 13.72
C TRP A 347 -4.20 -3.23 13.31
N SER A 348 -4.00 -4.41 12.72
CA SER A 348 -5.13 -5.27 12.36
C SER A 348 -5.87 -5.79 13.59
N LEU A 349 -5.19 -6.00 14.72
CA LEU A 349 -5.82 -6.40 15.98
C LEU A 349 -6.48 -5.21 16.72
N GLU A 350 -5.94 -4.00 16.59
CA GLU A 350 -6.45 -2.80 17.26
C GLU A 350 -7.59 -2.11 16.51
N SER A 351 -7.54 -2.12 15.18
CA SER A 351 -8.45 -1.32 14.36
C SER A 351 -9.89 -1.81 14.48
N GLY A 352 -10.84 -0.88 14.39
CA GLY A 352 -12.26 -1.23 14.28
C GLY A 352 -12.59 -2.05 13.03
N ARG A 353 -11.69 -2.09 12.03
CA ARG A 353 -11.86 -2.75 10.73
C ARG A 353 -11.96 -4.28 10.83
N TYR A 354 -11.46 -4.89 11.91
CA TYR A 354 -11.48 -6.34 12.13
C TYR A 354 -12.13 -6.74 13.47
N ARG A 355 -12.65 -5.78 14.24
CA ARG A 355 -13.23 -6.05 15.58
C ARG A 355 -14.46 -6.95 15.53
N ASP A 356 -15.19 -6.96 14.42
CA ASP A 356 -16.35 -7.84 14.21
C ASP A 356 -15.94 -9.27 13.79
N ALA A 357 -14.66 -9.49 13.46
CA ALA A 357 -14.09 -10.79 13.07
C ALA A 357 -13.41 -11.53 14.23
N LEU A 358 -13.25 -10.89 15.39
CA LEU A 358 -12.68 -11.49 16.60
C LEU A 358 -13.78 -11.63 17.67
N PRO A 359 -13.84 -12.74 18.42
CA PRO A 359 -14.76 -12.85 19.55
C PRO A 359 -14.49 -11.74 20.58
N PRO A 360 -15.50 -11.26 21.31
CA PRO A 360 -15.32 -10.22 22.31
C PRO A 360 -14.26 -10.64 23.32
N ALA A 361 -13.35 -9.72 23.65
CA ALA A 361 -12.34 -9.92 24.67
C ALA A 361 -13.01 -10.40 25.96
N ARG A 362 -12.54 -11.51 26.53
CA ARG A 362 -13.03 -11.97 27.83
C ARG A 362 -12.83 -10.82 28.84
N PRO A 363 -13.86 -10.46 29.63
CA PRO A 363 -13.69 -9.44 30.65
C PRO A 363 -12.56 -9.86 31.59
N ALA A 364 -11.61 -8.96 31.80
CA ALA A 364 -10.55 -9.13 32.80
C ALA A 364 -11.23 -9.16 34.17
N ASN A 365 -11.59 -10.35 34.64
CA ASN A 365 -12.19 -10.53 35.95
C ASN A 365 -11.16 -11.14 36.90
N SER A 366 -11.08 -10.51 38.07
CA SER A 366 -10.21 -10.74 39.23
C SER A 366 -8.78 -10.21 39.11
N ALA A 367 -8.53 -9.18 39.91
CA ALA A 367 -7.22 -8.68 40.28
C ALA A 367 -6.35 -9.83 40.82
N VAL A 368 -5.46 -10.36 39.98
CA VAL A 368 -4.28 -11.06 40.46
C VAL A 368 -3.26 -9.99 40.80
N ARG A 369 -3.05 -9.82 42.11
CA ARG A 369 -1.99 -9.00 42.70
C ARG A 369 -0.69 -9.30 41.97
N LEU A 370 -0.07 -8.28 41.37
CA LEU A 370 1.28 -8.33 40.80
C LEU A 370 2.29 -8.62 41.93
N GLU A 371 2.42 -9.88 42.31
CA GLU A 371 3.67 -10.35 42.89
C GLU A 371 4.68 -10.46 41.74
N ARG A 372 5.83 -9.82 41.92
CA ARG A 372 6.93 -9.79 40.94
C ARG A 372 7.30 -11.22 40.55
N LEU A 373 6.89 -11.64 39.35
CA LEU A 373 7.47 -12.81 38.71
C LEU A 373 8.94 -12.50 38.40
N PRO A 374 9.87 -13.45 38.66
CA PRO A 374 11.27 -13.27 38.27
C PRO A 374 11.35 -13.06 36.75
N GLY A 375 12.24 -12.17 36.32
CA GLY A 375 12.42 -11.83 34.92
C GLY A 375 12.71 -13.06 34.03
N PRO A 376 12.46 -12.95 32.71
CA PRO A 376 12.61 -14.07 31.79
C PRO A 376 14.05 -14.61 31.82
N THR A 377 14.18 -15.90 32.08
CA THR A 377 15.45 -16.62 31.87
C THR A 377 15.73 -16.67 30.37
N PRO A 378 16.93 -16.28 29.90
CA PRO A 378 17.27 -16.35 28.49
C PRO A 378 17.22 -17.81 28.02
N LEU A 379 16.51 -18.05 26.92
CA LEU A 379 16.44 -19.37 26.26
C LEU A 379 17.84 -19.78 25.81
N THR A 380 18.20 -21.03 26.10
CA THR A 380 19.49 -21.61 25.69
C THR A 380 19.29 -22.53 24.50
N ARG A 381 20.39 -22.90 23.85
CA ARG A 381 20.40 -23.73 22.62
C ARG A 381 19.78 -25.12 22.83
N ASP A 382 19.60 -25.54 24.08
CA ASP A 382 19.03 -26.83 24.48
C ASP A 382 17.49 -26.83 24.60
N ASP A 383 16.84 -25.66 24.48
CA ASP A 383 15.38 -25.52 24.55
C ASP A 383 14.65 -25.88 23.23
N PHE A 384 15.37 -26.40 22.24
CA PHE A 384 14.81 -26.80 20.94
C PHE A 384 15.03 -28.31 20.71
N PRO A 385 14.02 -29.08 20.29
CA PRO A 385 14.20 -30.48 19.94
C PRO A 385 15.15 -30.59 18.75
N ALA A 386 16.17 -31.45 18.88
CA ALA A 386 17.07 -31.78 17.79
C ALA A 386 16.28 -32.32 16.60
N ALA A 387 16.51 -31.75 15.42
CA ALA A 387 15.90 -32.22 14.19
C ALA A 387 16.35 -33.66 13.87
N PRO A 388 15.47 -34.50 13.30
CA PRO A 388 15.79 -35.88 12.95
C PRO A 388 16.81 -36.01 11.82
#